data_AF-A0A4R3Z3J9-F1
#
_entry.id   AF-A0A4R3Z3J9-F1
#
_cell.length_a   1.000
_cell.length_b   1.000
_cell.length_c   1.000
_cell.angle_alpha   90.00
_cell.angle_beta   90.00
_cell.angle_gamma   90.00
#
_symmetry.space_group_name_H-M   'P 1'
#
loop_
_entity.id
_entity.type
_entity.pdbx_description
1 polymer ?
#
loop_
_entity_poly.entity_id
_entity_poly.type
_entity_poly.pdbx_seq_one_letter_code
_entity_poly.pdbx_strand_id
1 'polypeptide(L)' 'METEAIRQLENIEKYLGVVDCVGLPDLHPAKTPVGTTIVTKNVIYPSLIGNDIGCGIAL' A
#
# COMPACT_ATOMS: atom_id res chain seq x y z
N MET A 1 13.58 9.59 3.35
CA MET A 1 12.92 8.32 3.70
C MET A 1 11.42 8.45 3.55
N GLU A 2 10.78 9.39 4.25
CA GLU A 2 9.35 9.70 4.11
C GLU A 2 8.94 10.10 2.67
N THR A 3 9.74 10.95 2.00
CA THR A 3 9.46 11.39 0.62
C THR A 3 9.37 10.23 -0.38
N GLU A 4 10.12 9.14 -0.17
CA GLU A 4 10.07 8.00 -1.09
C GLU A 4 8.81 7.17 -0.86
N ALA A 5 8.36 7.02 0.39
CA ALA A 5 7.12 6.30 0.70
C ALA A 5 5.89 7.03 0.13
N ILE A 6 5.89 8.37 0.21
CA ILE A 6 4.87 9.21 -0.42
C ILE A 6 4.87 9.01 -1.94
N ARG A 7 6.04 9.05 -2.58
CA ARG A 7 6.16 8.78 -4.03
C ARG A 7 5.68 7.40 -4.44
N GLN A 8 5.96 6.38 -3.64
CA GLN A 8 5.44 5.03 -3.87
C GLN A 8 3.91 5.03 -3.84
N LEU A 9 3.29 5.73 -2.87
CA LEU A 9 1.85 5.84 -2.75
C LEU A 9 1.21 6.62 -3.92
N GLU A 10 1.80 7.76 -4.31
CA GLU A 10 1.39 8.55 -5.49
C GLU A 10 1.50 7.75 -6.79
N ASN A 11 2.42 6.80 -6.87
CA ASN A 11 2.53 5.91 -8.03
C ASN A 11 1.44 4.82 -8.02
N ILE A 12 1.07 4.32 -6.85
CA ILE A 12 -0.03 3.35 -6.68
C ILE A 12 -1.38 4.00 -6.99
N GLU A 13 -1.60 5.26 -6.64
CA GLU A 13 -2.81 6.02 -6.98
C GLU A 13 -3.16 5.98 -8.47
N LYS A 14 -2.15 5.85 -9.33
CA LYS A 14 -2.29 5.79 -10.80
C LYS A 14 -2.67 4.40 -11.32
N TYR A 15 -2.79 3.39 -10.47
CA TYR A 15 -3.12 2.02 -10.89
C TYR A 15 -4.59 1.92 -11.31
N LEU A 16 -4.87 1.03 -12.26
CA LEU A 16 -6.23 0.82 -12.77
C LEU A 16 -7.18 0.38 -11.64
N GLY A 17 -8.25 1.13 -11.46
CA GLY A 17 -9.29 0.80 -10.50
C GLY A 17 -8.93 1.14 -9.05
N VAL A 18 -7.78 1.76 -8.77
CA VAL A 18 -7.56 2.42 -7.48
C VAL A 18 -8.53 3.61 -7.37
N VAL A 19 -9.20 3.69 -6.22
CA VAL A 19 -10.21 4.71 -5.90
C VAL A 19 -9.67 5.68 -4.85
N ASP A 20 -8.88 5.17 -3.90
CA ASP A 20 -8.31 5.97 -2.81
C ASP A 20 -7.04 5.31 -2.27
N CYS A 21 -6.12 6.12 -1.74
CA CYS A 21 -4.83 5.73 -1.18
C CYS A 21 -4.53 6.56 0.08
N VAL A 22 -4.23 5.89 1.18
CA VAL A 22 -3.93 6.56 2.46
C VAL A 22 -2.62 6.03 3.04
N GLY A 23 -1.73 6.96 3.40
CA GLY A 23 -0.55 6.69 4.22
C GLY A 23 -0.88 6.77 5.71
N LEU A 24 -0.48 5.75 6.48
CA LEU A 24 -0.62 5.67 7.93
C LEU A 24 0.60 6.30 8.65
N PRO A 25 0.54 6.55 9.96
CA PRO A 25 1.64 7.20 10.69
C PRO A 25 2.99 6.46 10.64
N ASP A 26 2.99 5.15 10.38
CA ASP A 26 4.18 4.32 10.24
C ASP A 26 4.63 4.14 8.76
N LEU A 27 4.11 4.95 7.84
CA LEU A 27 4.40 4.90 6.42
C LEU A 27 5.92 4.96 6.15
N HIS A 28 6.45 3.93 5.47
CA HIS A 28 7.85 3.91 5.07
C HIS A 28 8.10 3.12 3.78
N PRO A 29 9.23 3.39 3.09
CA PRO A 29 9.53 2.74 1.82
C PRO A 29 9.83 1.25 1.99
N ALA A 30 9.25 0.44 1.12
CA ALA A 30 9.61 -0.97 0.93
C ALA A 30 9.30 -1.38 -0.53
N LYS A 31 9.19 -2.68 -0.84
CA LYS A 31 8.80 -3.13 -2.19
C LYS A 31 7.39 -2.63 -2.57
N THR A 32 6.51 -2.62 -1.59
CA THR A 32 5.22 -1.93 -1.54
C THR A 32 5.28 -1.11 -0.25
N PRO A 33 4.86 0.16 -0.22
CA PRO A 33 4.97 0.98 0.99
C PRO A 33 4.24 0.29 2.15
N VAL A 34 4.93 0.15 3.29
CA VAL A 34 4.34 -0.37 4.52
C VAL A 34 3.60 0.78 5.21
N GLY A 35 2.54 0.49 5.96
CA GLY A 35 1.72 1.52 6.59
C GLY A 35 0.83 2.24 5.57
N THR A 36 0.17 1.48 4.69
CA THR A 36 -0.73 2.03 3.65
C THR A 36 -2.07 1.31 3.63
N THR A 37 -3.12 2.00 3.20
CA THR A 37 -4.42 1.43 2.85
C THR A 37 -4.81 1.89 1.45
N ILE A 38 -5.22 0.96 0.59
CA ILE A 38 -5.53 1.22 -0.82
C ILE A 38 -6.90 0.61 -1.12
N VAL A 39 -7.81 1.42 -1.64
CA VAL A 39 -9.14 0.98 -2.07
C VAL A 39 -9.12 0.75 -3.58
N THR A 40 -9.50 -0.45 -4.02
CA THR A 40 -9.65 -0.76 -5.45
C THR A 40 -11.08 -1.17 -5.79
N LYS A 41 -11.44 -1.00 -7.07
CA LYS A 41 -12.71 -1.41 -7.65
C LYS A 41 -12.45 -2.33 -8.83
N ASN A 42 -13.08 -3.51 -8.84
CA ASN A 42 -13.04 -4.51 -9.92
C ASN A 42 -11.65 -5.11 -10.23
N VAL A 43 -10.60 -4.76 -9.49
CA VAL A 43 -9.23 -5.24 -9.69
C VAL A 43 -8.60 -5.53 -8.33
N ILE A 44 -7.81 -6.60 -8.24
CA ILE A 44 -6.98 -6.92 -7.07
C ILE A 44 -5.51 -6.96 -7.53
N TYR A 45 -4.63 -6.34 -6.76
CA TYR A 45 -3.19 -6.34 -6.99
C TYR A 45 -2.47 -7.15 -5.91
N PRO A 46 -2.14 -8.44 -6.15
CA PRO A 46 -1.46 -9.27 -5.16
C PRO A 46 -0.15 -8.66 -4.65
N SER A 47 0.57 -7.92 -5.50
CA SER A 47 1.80 -7.21 -5.12
C SER A 47 1.58 -6.14 -4.05
N LEU A 48 0.37 -5.57 -3.93
CA LEU A 48 0.05 -4.54 -2.93
C LEU A 48 -0.32 -5.12 -1.55
N ILE A 49 -0.54 -6.44 -1.45
CA ILE A 49 -0.88 -7.11 -0.19
C ILE A 49 0.37 -7.34 0.68
N GLY A 50 1.51 -7.60 0.03
CA GLY A 50 2.76 -7.97 0.68
C GLY A 50 3.13 -9.45 0.43
N ASN A 51 4.39 -9.80 0.74
CA ASN A 51 4.88 -11.16 0.51
C ASN A 51 4.46 -12.15 1.61
N ASP A 52 4.11 -11.64 2.81
CA ASP A 52 3.70 -12.43 3.97
C ASP A 52 2.19 -12.26 4.22
N ILE A 53 1.39 -12.93 3.39
CA ILE A 53 -0.07 -12.79 3.42
C ILE A 53 -0.61 -13.48 4.67
N GLY A 54 -1.39 -12.73 5.46
CA GLY A 54 -1.90 -13.20 6.75
C GLY A 54 -0.98 -12.88 7.93
N CYS A 55 0.14 -12.17 7.69
CA CYS A 55 0.95 -11.60 8.75
C CYS A 55 0.08 -10.72 9.66
N GLY A 56 0.20 -10.93 10.96
CA GLY A 56 -0.64 -10.27 11.95
C GLY A 56 -0.30 -10.74 13.35
N ILE A 57 -1.08 -10.27 14.31
CA ILE A 57 -0.92 -10.58 15.72
C ILE A 57 -2.20 -11.25 16.21
N ALA A 58 -2.03 -12.31 17.00
CA ALA A 58 -3.11 -12.94 17.78
C ALA A 58 -2.99 -12.53 19.25
N LEU A 59 -4.11 -12.50 19.96
CA LEU A 59 -4.19 -12.14 21.38
C LEU A 59 -3.91 -13.34 22.29
#